data_AF-A0A8S3WMD4-F1
#
_entry.id   AF-A0A8S3WMD4-F1
#
_cell.length_a   1.000
_cell.length_b   1.000
_cell.length_c   1.000
_cell.angle_alpha   90.00
_cell.angle_beta   90.00
_cell.angle_gamma   90.00
#
_symmetry.space_group_name_H-M   'P 1'
#
loop_
_entity.id
_entity.type
_entity.pdbx_description
1 polymer ?
#
loop_
_entity_poly.entity_id
_entity_poly.type
_entity_poly.pdbx_seq_one_letter_code
_entity_poly.pdbx_strand_id
1 'polypeptide(L)'
;MRALNLNDIVDELERCEDDDLLPTQITIFLPENANADVTDEDSEDEEFVALQNLPGSQLRAPAEVTFHMSSDEEDDVPLSSLSKRRRTMDLTLEDSDVVPSCSSDVSTNSTFVQPTVPRNQTYRWKNRHIPNHFNQWNDEQGPKNLQSPLYYFDCLFNNNVIELLVRYTNLYAGQRNKVGKVTVSEMKCFLGILMYSGIDEAMVPYYGRHSCKQFIRGKPIRWGYKLWVGATRLGYVIWFDPYQGKSSTIAEGYKQFGLGGSVILEFADVLQGRDPTLPFNLFFDNYFSSIPLLHELSNRGLRATGTIRENRTSKCPLESNKDFKNTDRGSFEFKSSLPTNILVYKWNDNSVVTVA
;
A
#
# COMPACT_ATOMS: atom_id res chain seq x y z
N MET A 1 -10.17 14.99 -40.99
CA MET A 1 -10.26 15.14 -39.52
C MET A 1 -9.28 14.18 -38.90
N ARG A 2 -8.32 14.66 -38.11
CA ARG A 2 -7.49 13.78 -37.27
C ARG A 2 -8.36 13.31 -36.11
N ALA A 3 -8.36 12.02 -35.78
CA ALA A 3 -9.00 11.56 -34.54
C ALA A 3 -8.32 12.24 -33.34
N LEU A 4 -9.11 12.73 -32.39
CA LEU A 4 -8.57 13.30 -31.16
C LEU A 4 -7.90 12.19 -30.35
N ASN A 5 -6.73 12.48 -29.80
CA ASN A 5 -6.12 11.59 -28.83
C ASN A 5 -6.53 12.03 -27.41
N LEU A 6 -6.32 11.14 -26.44
CA LEU A 6 -6.67 11.41 -25.05
C LEU A 6 -6.01 12.69 -24.50
N ASN A 7 -4.75 12.96 -24.88
CA ASN A 7 -4.05 14.17 -24.45
C ASN A 7 -4.72 15.45 -24.98
N ASP A 8 -5.14 15.45 -26.25
CA ASP A 8 -5.81 16.59 -26.90
C ASP A 8 -7.15 16.91 -26.21
N ILE A 9 -7.90 15.88 -25.76
CA ILE A 9 -9.20 16.06 -25.07
C ILE A 9 -8.98 16.57 -23.65
N VAL A 10 -7.99 16.05 -22.93
CA VAL A 10 -7.67 16.48 -21.56
C VAL A 10 -7.21 17.93 -21.54
N ASP A 11 -6.31 18.32 -22.46
CA ASP A 11 -5.81 19.69 -22.59
C ASP A 11 -6.95 20.70 -22.83
N GLU A 12 -8.01 20.28 -23.51
CA GLU A 12 -9.16 21.14 -23.82
C GLU A 12 -10.16 21.23 -22.65
N LEU A 13 -10.35 20.14 -21.91
CA LEU A 13 -11.16 20.15 -20.68
C LEU A 13 -10.55 21.01 -19.58
N GLU A 14 -9.22 21.00 -19.45
CA GLU A 14 -8.52 21.85 -18.47
C GLU A 14 -8.60 23.35 -18.82
N ARG A 15 -8.89 23.70 -20.08
CA ARG A 15 -9.10 25.07 -20.55
C ARG A 15 -10.58 25.48 -20.55
N CYS A 16 -11.50 24.55 -20.28
CA CYS A 16 -12.93 24.81 -20.31
C CYS A 16 -13.40 25.34 -18.94
N GLU A 17 -13.80 26.61 -18.88
CA GLU A 17 -14.29 27.26 -17.65
C GLU A 17 -15.82 27.14 -17.48
N ASP A 18 -16.54 26.60 -18.47
CA ASP A 18 -18.00 26.44 -18.48
C ASP A 18 -18.40 24.98 -18.23
N ASP A 19 -18.98 24.69 -17.05
CA ASP A 19 -19.42 23.34 -16.65
C ASP A 19 -20.50 22.74 -17.57
N ASP A 20 -21.27 23.59 -18.27
CA ASP A 20 -22.33 23.17 -19.22
C ASP A 20 -21.77 22.59 -20.53
N LEU A 21 -20.47 22.73 -20.78
CA LEU A 21 -19.76 22.21 -21.97
C LEU A 21 -18.96 20.94 -21.67
N LEU A 22 -19.13 20.34 -20.49
CA LEU A 22 -18.45 19.09 -20.16
C LEU A 22 -19.10 17.90 -20.89
N PRO A 23 -18.28 16.99 -21.45
CA PRO A 23 -18.80 15.83 -22.14
C PRO A 23 -19.43 14.84 -21.18
N THR A 24 -20.53 14.23 -21.61
CA THR A 24 -21.22 13.22 -20.81
C THR A 24 -20.48 11.89 -20.79
N GLN A 25 -19.70 11.60 -21.83
CA GLN A 25 -18.88 10.39 -21.91
C GLN A 25 -17.62 10.62 -22.77
N ILE A 26 -16.49 10.10 -22.30
CA ILE A 26 -15.25 10.00 -23.07
C ILE A 26 -14.92 8.51 -23.21
N THR A 27 -14.82 8.04 -24.44
CA THR A 27 -14.46 6.66 -24.78
C THR A 27 -13.01 6.62 -25.25
N ILE A 28 -12.17 5.86 -24.56
CA ILE A 28 -10.74 5.71 -24.90
C ILE A 28 -10.55 4.36 -25.58
N PHE A 29 -10.03 4.36 -26.80
CA PHE A 29 -9.75 3.14 -27.54
C PHE A 29 -8.40 2.55 -27.13
N LEU A 30 -8.25 1.24 -27.35
CA LEU A 30 -7.00 0.55 -27.04
C LEU A 30 -5.84 1.14 -27.87
N PRO A 31 -4.70 1.50 -27.25
CA PRO A 31 -3.56 2.02 -27.99
C PRO A 31 -2.93 0.95 -28.87
N GLU A 32 -2.52 1.31 -30.07
CA GLU A 32 -1.95 0.38 -31.07
C GLU A 32 -0.72 -0.39 -30.56
N ASN A 33 0.03 0.19 -29.62
CA ASN A 33 1.24 -0.39 -29.02
C ASN A 33 1.08 -0.72 -27.53
N ALA A 34 0.00 -1.42 -27.15
CA ALA A 34 -0.27 -1.82 -25.76
C ALA A 34 0.82 -2.73 -25.13
N ASN A 35 1.70 -3.32 -25.96
CA ASN A 35 2.68 -4.35 -25.58
C ASN A 35 4.16 -3.95 -25.76
N ALA A 36 4.49 -2.66 -25.92
CA ALA A 36 5.92 -2.27 -25.91
C ALA A 36 6.56 -2.65 -24.55
N ASP A 37 7.80 -3.16 -24.58
CA ASP A 37 8.54 -3.61 -23.40
C ASP A 37 8.55 -2.52 -22.32
N VAL A 38 7.69 -2.72 -21.32
CA VAL A 38 7.70 -1.95 -20.09
C VAL A 38 8.80 -2.58 -19.27
N THR A 39 10.00 -2.02 -19.35
CA THR A 39 11.02 -2.28 -18.33
C THR A 39 10.40 -1.95 -16.98
N ASP A 40 10.69 -2.78 -15.98
CA ASP A 40 10.16 -2.75 -14.60
C ASP A 40 10.55 -1.47 -13.81
N GLU A 41 10.91 -0.39 -14.53
CA GLU A 41 11.31 0.92 -14.00
C GLU A 41 10.12 1.84 -13.70
N ASP A 42 8.92 1.58 -14.23
CA ASP A 42 7.74 2.44 -14.04
C ASP A 42 6.99 2.17 -12.71
N SER A 43 7.72 2.14 -11.60
CA SER A 43 7.14 2.38 -10.26
C SER A 43 7.80 3.63 -9.66
N GLU A 44 7.74 4.73 -10.41
CA GLU A 44 8.19 6.03 -9.97
C GLU A 44 7.00 6.95 -9.63
N ASP A 45 7.15 7.59 -8.48
CA ASP A 45 6.53 8.82 -8.00
C ASP A 45 5.00 8.80 -7.75
N GLU A 46 4.60 8.04 -6.71
CA GLU A 46 3.27 8.16 -6.07
C GLU A 46 3.12 9.41 -5.17
N GLU A 47 4.09 10.34 -5.14
CA GLU A 47 3.99 11.51 -4.26
C GLU A 47 2.93 12.52 -4.75
N PHE A 48 2.54 12.47 -6.03
CA PHE A 48 1.37 13.16 -6.58
C PHE A 48 0.76 12.38 -7.76
N VAL A 49 -0.51 11.97 -7.65
CA VAL A 49 -1.28 11.48 -8.81
C VAL A 49 -1.78 12.71 -9.58
N ALA A 50 -1.03 13.11 -10.59
CA ALA A 50 -1.45 14.07 -11.60
C ALA A 50 -1.73 13.32 -12.93
N LEU A 51 -2.68 13.82 -13.74
CA LEU A 51 -3.11 13.16 -15.00
C LEU A 51 -1.98 12.96 -16.02
N GLN A 52 -0.90 13.71 -15.88
CA GLN A 52 0.37 13.57 -16.60
C GLN A 52 1.15 12.27 -16.31
N ASN A 53 0.66 11.42 -15.39
CA ASN A 53 1.25 10.11 -15.08
C ASN A 53 0.69 8.97 -15.95
N LEU A 54 -0.14 9.26 -16.95
CA LEU A 54 -0.56 8.25 -17.93
C LEU A 54 0.64 7.88 -18.83
N PRO A 55 0.91 6.58 -19.07
CA PRO A 55 1.97 6.17 -19.97
C PRO A 55 1.72 6.78 -21.36
N GLY A 56 2.79 7.22 -22.03
CA GLY A 56 2.65 7.94 -23.31
C GLY A 56 1.87 7.18 -24.38
N SER A 57 1.80 5.85 -24.31
CA SER A 57 0.94 5.03 -25.18
C SER A 57 -0.56 5.27 -24.93
N GLN A 58 -0.99 5.50 -23.69
CA GLN A 58 -2.37 5.83 -23.35
C GLN A 58 -2.71 7.30 -23.65
N LEU A 59 -1.78 8.24 -23.46
CA LEU A 59 -1.99 9.64 -23.85
C LEU A 59 -2.16 9.80 -25.37
N ARG A 60 -1.48 8.96 -26.15
CA ARG A 60 -1.63 8.90 -27.62
C ARG A 60 -2.76 8.00 -28.09
N ALA A 61 -3.51 7.37 -27.19
CA ALA A 61 -4.63 6.51 -27.56
C ALA A 61 -5.71 7.36 -28.26
N PRO A 62 -6.32 6.84 -29.34
CA PRO A 62 -7.49 7.48 -29.92
C PRO A 62 -8.60 7.56 -28.88
N ALA A 63 -9.31 8.67 -28.84
CA ALA A 63 -10.43 8.85 -27.92
C ALA A 63 -11.56 9.64 -28.60
N GLU A 64 -12.79 9.31 -28.21
CA GLU A 64 -14.01 9.94 -28.70
C GLU A 64 -14.79 10.55 -27.54
N VAL A 65 -15.45 11.68 -27.84
CA VAL A 65 -16.19 12.48 -26.87
C VAL A 65 -17.66 12.50 -27.29
N THR A 66 -18.56 12.23 -26.35
CA THR A 66 -20.01 12.29 -26.57
C THR A 66 -20.61 13.39 -25.71
N PHE A 67 -21.44 14.23 -26.33
CA PHE A 67 -22.24 15.27 -25.68
C PHE A 67 -23.72 14.90 -25.81
N HIS A 68 -24.46 14.88 -24.70
CA HIS A 68 -25.90 14.66 -24.75
C HIS A 68 -26.58 16.01 -24.91
N MET A 69 -26.99 16.36 -26.13
CA MET A 69 -27.90 17.49 -26.33
C MET A 69 -29.29 17.02 -25.92
N SER A 70 -29.89 17.63 -24.90
CA SER A 70 -31.30 17.45 -24.58
C SER A 70 -32.12 18.11 -25.69
N SER A 71 -32.49 17.35 -26.71
CA SER A 71 -33.61 17.72 -27.56
C SER A 71 -34.88 17.22 -26.88
N ASP A 72 -35.68 18.15 -26.37
CA ASP A 72 -37.07 17.95 -26.00
C ASP A 72 -37.82 17.27 -27.16
N GLU A 73 -38.33 16.05 -26.98
CA GLU A 73 -39.64 15.59 -27.49
C GLU A 73 -40.14 14.42 -26.62
N GLU A 74 -41.43 14.50 -26.31
CA GLU A 74 -42.22 13.71 -25.36
C GLU A 74 -42.42 12.25 -25.79
N ASP A 75 -42.60 11.36 -24.80
CA ASP A 75 -43.69 10.37 -24.83
C ASP A 75 -44.04 9.95 -23.39
N ASP A 76 -45.12 10.57 -22.89
CA ASP A 76 -45.84 10.32 -21.66
C ASP A 76 -46.44 8.90 -21.59
N VAL A 77 -46.50 8.30 -20.38
CA VAL A 77 -47.76 7.82 -19.77
C VAL A 77 -47.64 7.89 -18.23
N PRO A 78 -48.67 8.37 -17.48
CA PRO A 78 -48.50 8.96 -16.15
C PRO A 78 -48.87 8.03 -14.98
N LEU A 79 -48.26 8.26 -13.81
CA LEU A 79 -48.74 7.77 -12.51
C LEU A 79 -49.13 8.94 -11.61
N SER A 80 -50.22 9.61 -11.98
CA SER A 80 -51.01 10.43 -11.06
C SER A 80 -51.92 9.54 -10.22
N SER A 81 -51.37 8.89 -9.19
CA SER A 81 -52.14 8.56 -7.99
C SER A 81 -51.20 8.31 -6.82
N LEU A 82 -50.94 9.37 -6.05
CA LEU A 82 -51.15 9.38 -4.60
C LEU A 82 -50.89 10.80 -4.10
N SER A 83 -51.97 11.39 -3.62
CA SER A 83 -52.10 12.77 -3.18
C SER A 83 -51.27 13.05 -1.92
N LYS A 84 -50.79 14.29 -1.86
CA LYS A 84 -50.25 14.97 -0.69
C LYS A 84 -51.07 14.66 0.58
N ARG A 85 -50.41 14.12 1.61
CA ARG A 85 -50.82 14.37 2.99
C ARG A 85 -49.63 14.85 3.80
N ARG A 86 -49.60 16.16 4.00
CA ARG A 86 -48.75 16.87 4.97
C ARG A 86 -49.36 16.65 6.36
N ARG A 87 -48.60 16.08 7.30
CA ARG A 87 -48.83 16.25 8.75
C ARG A 87 -47.48 16.41 9.44
N THR A 88 -47.26 17.62 9.91
CA THR A 88 -46.30 18.00 10.95
C THR A 88 -46.69 17.35 12.28
N MET A 89 -45.74 16.72 12.97
CA MET A 89 -45.64 16.80 14.43
C MET A 89 -44.22 16.45 14.90
N ASP A 90 -43.75 17.36 15.74
CA ASP A 90 -42.50 17.48 16.48
C ASP A 90 -42.29 16.33 17.48
N LEU A 91 -41.14 15.65 17.43
CA LEU A 91 -40.55 14.92 18.56
C LEU A 91 -39.02 14.87 18.39
N THR A 92 -38.35 15.66 19.22
CA THR A 92 -36.92 15.62 19.54
C THR A 92 -36.42 14.20 19.83
N LEU A 93 -35.43 13.72 19.09
CA LEU A 93 -34.56 12.62 19.50
C LEU A 93 -33.13 12.92 19.08
N GLU A 94 -32.24 12.74 20.04
CA GLU A 94 -30.85 13.16 20.07
C GLU A 94 -30.02 12.54 18.94
N ASP A 95 -29.24 13.40 18.31
CA ASP A 95 -28.27 13.07 17.28
C ASP A 95 -27.08 12.33 17.91
N SER A 96 -26.91 11.06 17.59
CA SER A 96 -25.67 10.33 17.89
C SER A 96 -25.26 9.54 16.66
N ASP A 97 -24.75 10.25 15.66
CA ASP A 97 -23.91 9.71 14.60
C ASP A 97 -22.61 9.17 15.19
N VAL A 98 -22.65 7.94 15.69
CA VAL A 98 -21.44 7.15 15.95
C VAL A 98 -21.22 6.25 14.75
N VAL A 99 -20.53 6.81 13.76
CA VAL A 99 -19.81 6.01 12.77
C VAL A 99 -18.78 5.20 13.56
N PRO A 100 -18.79 3.85 13.56
CA PRO A 100 -17.77 3.09 14.25
C PRO A 100 -16.47 3.26 13.48
N SER A 101 -15.59 4.13 13.96
CA SER A 101 -14.20 4.11 13.55
C SER A 101 -13.66 2.74 13.94
N CYS A 102 -13.14 1.99 12.98
CA CYS A 102 -12.36 0.79 13.24
C CYS A 102 -10.98 1.18 13.79
N SER A 103 -10.96 1.88 14.93
CA SER A 103 -9.81 1.90 15.81
C SER A 103 -10.00 0.70 16.73
N SER A 104 -9.36 -0.42 16.41
CA SER A 104 -9.11 -1.42 17.42
C SER A 104 -8.25 -0.76 18.49
N ASP A 105 -8.86 -0.41 19.62
CA ASP A 105 -8.18 -0.12 20.88
C ASP A 105 -7.47 -1.39 21.35
N VAL A 106 -6.36 -1.71 20.70
CA VAL A 106 -5.26 -2.35 21.40
C VAL A 106 -4.52 -1.20 22.04
N SER A 107 -4.72 -1.03 23.34
CA SER A 107 -3.86 -0.18 24.18
C SER A 107 -2.46 -0.80 24.22
N THR A 108 -1.72 -0.72 23.12
CA THR A 108 -0.27 -0.64 23.21
C THR A 108 0.02 0.79 23.63
N ASN A 109 0.60 0.96 24.81
CA ASN A 109 1.37 2.15 25.12
C ASN A 109 2.60 2.16 24.19
N SER A 110 2.37 2.32 22.89
CA SER A 110 3.40 2.57 21.89
C SER A 110 3.94 3.94 22.22
N THR A 111 5.03 3.95 22.99
CA THR A 111 5.78 5.17 23.24
C THR A 111 6.46 5.49 21.92
N PHE A 112 5.81 6.31 21.10
CA PHE A 112 6.35 6.74 19.82
C PHE A 112 7.77 7.28 20.03
N VAL A 113 8.75 6.59 19.45
CA VAL A 113 10.14 7.03 19.51
C VAL A 113 10.28 8.18 18.53
N GLN A 114 10.43 9.39 19.06
CA GLN A 114 10.69 10.57 18.24
C GLN A 114 11.98 10.36 17.46
N PRO A 115 11.96 10.48 16.13
CA PRO A 115 13.15 10.28 15.33
C PRO A 115 14.21 11.33 15.62
N THR A 116 15.45 10.91 15.47
CA THR A 116 16.63 11.67 15.90
C THR A 116 17.38 12.29 14.73
N VAL A 117 17.12 11.84 13.50
CA VAL A 117 17.88 12.26 12.31
C VAL A 117 17.28 13.52 11.67
N PRO A 118 18.07 14.60 11.47
CA PRO A 118 17.62 15.80 10.77
C PRO A 118 17.40 15.56 9.27
N ARG A 119 16.45 16.30 8.68
CA ARG A 119 16.08 16.21 7.24
C ARG A 119 17.25 16.46 6.28
N ASN A 120 18.25 17.26 6.68
CA ASN A 120 19.42 17.64 5.86
C ASN A 120 20.74 17.06 6.40
N GLN A 121 20.71 15.86 6.97
CA GLN A 121 21.92 15.19 7.45
C GLN A 121 22.91 14.97 6.31
N THR A 122 24.16 15.40 6.51
CA THR A 122 25.26 15.11 5.59
C THR A 122 26.06 13.90 6.08
N TYR A 123 26.50 13.07 5.13
CA TYR A 123 27.25 11.86 5.41
C TYR A 123 28.67 11.99 4.86
N ARG A 124 29.66 11.67 5.68
CA ARG A 124 31.06 11.62 5.23
C ARG A 124 31.39 10.21 4.76
N TRP A 125 31.67 10.04 3.48
CA TRP A 125 31.92 8.75 2.87
C TRP A 125 33.42 8.40 2.84
N LYS A 126 33.76 7.13 3.06
CA LYS A 126 35.13 6.59 2.96
C LYS A 126 35.17 5.19 2.35
N ASN A 127 36.25 4.91 1.63
CA ASN A 127 36.65 3.55 1.21
C ASN A 127 37.22 2.79 2.42
N ARG A 128 36.35 2.40 3.34
CA ARG A 128 36.75 1.69 4.57
C ARG A 128 35.92 0.44 4.70
N HIS A 129 36.62 -0.69 4.74
CA HIS A 129 36.00 -1.97 5.05
C HIS A 129 35.58 -1.99 6.52
N ILE A 130 34.37 -2.45 6.81
CA ILE A 130 33.90 -2.65 8.18
C ILE A 130 34.09 -4.15 8.50
N PRO A 131 34.84 -4.53 9.54
CA PRO A 131 34.97 -5.92 9.93
C PRO A 131 33.60 -6.52 10.24
N ASN A 132 33.22 -7.58 9.54
CA ASN A 132 31.97 -8.30 9.82
C ASN A 132 32.23 -9.39 10.85
N HIS A 133 31.60 -9.26 12.01
CA HIS A 133 31.38 -10.37 12.93
C HIS A 133 30.01 -10.96 12.61
N PHE A 134 29.96 -11.91 11.68
CA PHE A 134 28.76 -12.71 11.47
C PHE A 134 28.55 -13.56 12.72
N ASN A 135 27.49 -13.28 13.47
CA ASN A 135 27.06 -14.19 14.52
C ASN A 135 26.69 -15.52 13.87
N GLN A 136 27.09 -16.61 14.50
CA GLN A 136 26.67 -17.93 14.07
C GLN A 136 25.14 -17.99 14.19
N TRP A 137 24.47 -18.25 13.07
CA TRP A 137 23.02 -18.44 13.08
C TRP A 137 22.73 -19.71 13.87
N ASN A 138 22.04 -19.56 14.98
CA ASN A 138 21.48 -20.69 15.69
C ASN A 138 20.15 -21.02 15.02
N ASP A 139 19.96 -22.27 14.62
CA ASP A 139 18.63 -22.74 14.27
C ASP A 139 17.77 -22.70 15.52
N GLU A 140 16.92 -21.68 15.62
CA GLU A 140 15.91 -21.61 16.66
C GLU A 140 14.98 -22.81 16.47
N GLN A 141 15.07 -23.75 17.41
CA GLN A 141 14.12 -24.84 17.51
C GLN A 141 12.75 -24.23 17.79
N GLY A 142 11.75 -24.66 17.03
CA GLY A 142 10.36 -24.25 17.23
C GLY A 142 9.89 -24.49 18.67
N PRO A 143 8.75 -23.89 19.04
CA PRO A 143 8.23 -23.99 20.41
C PRO A 143 8.13 -25.46 20.85
N LYS A 144 8.78 -25.78 21.98
CA LYS A 144 8.82 -27.14 22.55
C LYS A 144 7.44 -27.69 22.92
N ASN A 145 6.48 -26.79 23.16
CA ASN A 145 5.12 -27.11 23.56
C ASN A 145 4.16 -26.78 22.40
N LEU A 146 4.00 -27.72 21.49
CA LEU A 146 3.03 -27.60 20.41
C LEU A 146 1.61 -27.75 20.99
N GLN A 147 0.80 -26.69 20.86
CA GLN A 147 -0.63 -26.74 21.17
C GLN A 147 -1.43 -27.35 20.00
N SER A 148 -2.72 -27.58 20.20
CA SER A 148 -3.60 -28.11 19.15
C SER A 148 -3.71 -27.12 17.97
N PRO A 149 -3.96 -27.58 16.74
CA PRO A 149 -4.23 -26.69 15.61
C PRO A 149 -5.37 -25.69 15.88
N LEU A 150 -6.40 -26.14 16.63
CA LEU A 150 -7.52 -25.29 17.04
C LEU A 150 -7.07 -24.14 17.96
N TYR A 151 -6.12 -24.38 18.86
CA TYR A 151 -5.58 -23.32 19.71
C TYR A 151 -4.95 -22.19 18.88
N TYR A 152 -4.14 -22.53 17.87
CA TYR A 152 -3.50 -21.51 17.02
C TYR A 152 -4.52 -20.78 16.13
N PHE A 153 -5.57 -21.47 15.68
CA PHE A 153 -6.69 -20.84 15.00
C PHE A 153 -7.40 -19.83 15.91
N ASP A 154 -7.72 -20.21 17.15
CA ASP A 154 -8.38 -19.34 18.13
C ASP A 154 -7.51 -18.14 18.55
N CYS A 155 -6.17 -18.22 18.42
CA CYS A 155 -5.29 -17.06 18.59
C CYS A 155 -5.52 -15.97 17.52
N LEU A 156 -5.88 -16.36 16.29
CA LEU A 156 -6.16 -15.43 15.18
C LEU A 156 -7.64 -15.04 15.11
N PHE A 157 -8.53 -16.02 15.29
CA PHE A 157 -9.98 -15.88 15.28
C PHE A 157 -10.55 -16.05 16.69
N ASN A 158 -10.13 -15.17 17.60
CA ASN A 158 -10.61 -15.20 18.98
C ASN A 158 -12.12 -14.90 19.06
N ASN A 159 -12.70 -15.10 20.25
CA ASN A 159 -14.15 -14.91 20.43
C ASN A 159 -14.62 -13.50 20.06
N ASN A 160 -13.82 -12.46 20.31
CA ASN A 160 -14.18 -11.08 19.96
C ASN A 160 -14.32 -10.91 18.44
N VAL A 161 -13.40 -11.48 17.66
CA VAL A 161 -13.47 -11.46 16.19
C VAL A 161 -14.70 -12.22 15.70
N ILE A 162 -14.97 -13.41 16.26
CA ILE A 162 -16.14 -14.20 15.87
C ILE A 162 -17.44 -13.47 16.22
N GLU A 163 -17.52 -12.86 17.39
CA GLU A 163 -18.68 -12.05 17.82
C GLU A 163 -18.88 -10.83 16.92
N LEU A 164 -17.80 -10.18 16.48
CA LEU A 164 -17.84 -9.09 15.51
C LEU A 164 -18.48 -9.56 14.19
N LEU A 165 -18.04 -10.69 13.65
CA LEU A 165 -18.58 -11.28 12.42
C LEU A 165 -20.07 -11.61 12.56
N VAL A 166 -20.46 -12.23 13.68
CA VAL A 166 -21.85 -12.57 13.99
C VAL A 166 -22.72 -11.31 14.07
N ARG A 167 -22.26 -10.30 14.81
CA ARG A 167 -22.97 -9.03 14.99
C ARG A 167 -23.26 -8.37 13.65
N TYR A 168 -22.24 -8.15 12.83
CA TYR A 168 -22.40 -7.42 11.56
C TYR A 168 -23.16 -8.23 10.51
N THR A 169 -23.05 -9.56 10.53
CA THR A 169 -23.86 -10.43 9.65
C THR A 169 -25.34 -10.33 9.99
N ASN A 170 -25.69 -10.37 11.28
CA ASN A 170 -27.08 -10.23 11.71
C ASN A 170 -27.63 -8.82 11.47
N LEU A 171 -26.81 -7.77 11.68
CA LEU A 171 -27.19 -6.39 11.35
C LEU A 171 -27.50 -6.25 9.84
N TYR A 172 -26.64 -6.77 8.97
CA TYR A 172 -26.85 -6.75 7.53
C TYR A 172 -28.13 -7.51 7.12
N ALA A 173 -28.37 -8.68 7.71
CA ALA A 173 -29.60 -9.44 7.46
C ALA A 173 -30.84 -8.64 7.86
N GLY A 174 -30.82 -7.99 9.03
CA GLY A 174 -31.90 -7.11 9.50
C GLY A 174 -32.16 -5.94 8.54
N GLN A 175 -31.11 -5.27 8.05
CA GLN A 175 -31.23 -4.19 7.05
C GLN A 175 -31.86 -4.67 5.73
N ARG A 176 -31.71 -5.95 5.40
CA ARG A 176 -32.31 -6.57 4.20
C ARG A 176 -33.67 -7.20 4.47
N ASN A 177 -34.30 -6.92 5.62
CA ASN A 177 -35.56 -7.52 6.06
C ASN A 177 -35.50 -9.06 6.08
N LYS A 178 -34.32 -9.63 6.32
CA LYS A 178 -34.10 -11.07 6.51
C LYS A 178 -33.95 -11.36 8.00
N VAL A 179 -34.33 -12.57 8.41
CA VAL A 179 -34.15 -13.03 9.79
C VAL A 179 -32.67 -13.38 10.01
N GLY A 180 -31.90 -12.45 10.57
CA GLY A 180 -30.52 -12.70 11.02
C GLY A 180 -30.53 -13.35 12.40
N LYS A 181 -30.32 -14.67 12.47
CA LYS A 181 -30.18 -15.43 13.73
C LYS A 181 -28.89 -16.24 13.75
N VAL A 182 -27.85 -15.76 13.08
CA VAL A 182 -26.55 -16.43 13.06
C VAL A 182 -25.98 -16.42 14.48
N THR A 183 -25.58 -17.59 14.95
CA THR A 183 -24.92 -17.79 16.25
C THR A 183 -23.41 -17.91 16.11
N VAL A 184 -22.68 -17.77 17.22
CA VAL A 184 -21.22 -18.01 17.28
C VAL A 184 -20.88 -19.42 16.78
N SER A 185 -21.65 -20.43 17.20
CA SER A 185 -21.44 -21.82 16.78
C SER A 185 -21.63 -22.01 15.28
N GLU A 186 -22.66 -21.39 14.69
CA GLU A 186 -22.89 -21.43 13.24
C GLU A 186 -21.80 -20.70 12.47
N MET A 187 -21.31 -19.56 12.98
CA MET A 187 -20.19 -18.84 12.36
C MET A 187 -18.89 -19.66 12.41
N LYS A 188 -18.57 -20.30 13.54
CA LYS A 188 -17.41 -21.20 13.65
C LYS A 188 -17.56 -22.41 12.72
N CYS A 189 -18.76 -22.99 12.62
CA CYS A 189 -19.05 -24.07 11.69
C CYS A 189 -18.85 -23.62 10.23
N PHE A 190 -19.34 -22.45 9.87
CA PHE A 190 -19.15 -21.86 8.54
C PHE A 190 -17.68 -21.67 8.19
N LEU A 191 -16.86 -21.08 9.09
CA LEU A 191 -15.42 -20.95 8.89
C LEU A 191 -14.73 -22.32 8.75
N GLY A 192 -15.15 -23.30 9.57
CA GLY A 192 -14.66 -24.67 9.46
C GLY A 192 -14.98 -25.32 8.11
N ILE A 193 -16.18 -25.07 7.57
CA ILE A 193 -16.56 -25.51 6.21
C ILE A 193 -15.67 -24.84 5.17
N LEU A 194 -15.40 -23.53 5.27
CA LEU A 194 -14.50 -22.84 4.33
C LEU A 194 -13.10 -23.46 4.34
N MET A 195 -12.52 -23.65 5.53
CA MET A 195 -11.20 -24.28 5.67
C MET A 195 -11.17 -25.72 5.15
N TYR A 196 -12.20 -26.52 5.47
CA TYR A 196 -12.28 -27.93 5.05
C TYR A 196 -12.52 -28.09 3.56
N SER A 197 -13.35 -27.21 2.99
CA SER A 197 -13.71 -27.26 1.57
C SER A 197 -12.52 -26.97 0.67
N GLY A 198 -11.44 -26.38 1.20
CA GLY A 198 -10.28 -25.97 0.41
C GLY A 198 -10.66 -25.02 -0.72
N ILE A 199 -11.85 -24.39 -0.62
CA ILE A 199 -12.28 -23.32 -1.51
C ILE A 199 -11.47 -22.11 -1.09
N ASP A 200 -10.25 -22.10 -1.60
CA ASP A 200 -9.35 -20.98 -1.56
C ASP A 200 -9.76 -19.99 -2.66
N GLU A 201 -9.47 -18.72 -2.44
CA GLU A 201 -9.47 -17.76 -3.51
C GLU A 201 -8.16 -17.94 -4.28
N ALA A 202 -8.24 -18.51 -5.48
CA ALA A 202 -7.43 -17.97 -6.55
C ALA A 202 -7.73 -16.47 -6.58
N MET A 203 -6.75 -15.65 -6.17
CA MET A 203 -6.89 -14.22 -5.87
C MET A 203 -8.13 -13.60 -6.50
N VAL A 204 -9.15 -13.23 -5.71
CA VAL A 204 -10.38 -12.69 -6.31
C VAL A 204 -10.12 -11.28 -6.80
N PRO A 205 -10.12 -11.03 -8.13
CA PRO A 205 -9.99 -9.69 -8.64
C PRO A 205 -11.23 -8.89 -8.25
N TYR A 206 -11.05 -7.89 -7.40
CA TYR A 206 -12.13 -7.01 -6.99
C TYR A 206 -12.29 -5.87 -8.00
N TYR A 207 -13.28 -5.98 -8.87
CA TYR A 207 -13.61 -4.93 -9.84
C TYR A 207 -14.59 -3.88 -9.32
N GLY A 208 -15.08 -4.02 -8.09
CA GLY A 208 -16.02 -3.07 -7.47
C GLY A 208 -15.43 -1.66 -7.30
N ARG A 209 -16.30 -0.66 -7.15
CA ARG A 209 -15.91 0.74 -6.96
C ARG A 209 -15.61 1.00 -5.48
N HIS A 210 -14.33 1.08 -5.14
CA HIS A 210 -13.87 1.51 -3.82
C HIS A 210 -12.65 2.42 -3.97
N SER A 211 -12.56 3.49 -3.18
CA SER A 211 -11.52 4.52 -3.30
C SER A 211 -10.11 4.00 -2.98
N CYS A 212 -10.00 3.06 -2.03
CA CYS A 212 -8.71 2.46 -1.66
C CYS A 212 -8.20 1.39 -2.64
N LYS A 213 -8.97 1.06 -3.69
CA LYS A 213 -8.55 0.08 -4.69
C LYS A 213 -7.38 0.61 -5.50
N GLN A 214 -6.32 -0.19 -5.63
CA GLN A 214 -5.11 0.17 -6.37
C GLN A 214 -5.03 -0.54 -7.71
N PHE A 215 -4.42 0.14 -8.67
CA PHE A 215 -3.94 -0.47 -9.91
C PHE A 215 -2.42 -0.66 -9.85
N ILE A 216 -1.93 -1.89 -10.00
CA ILE A 216 -0.50 -2.20 -10.01
C ILE A 216 -0.15 -2.85 -11.35
N ARG A 217 0.59 -2.10 -12.18
CA ARG A 217 1.11 -2.58 -13.47
C ARG A 217 2.09 -3.73 -13.24
N GLY A 218 2.18 -4.66 -14.19
CA GLY A 218 3.13 -5.77 -14.14
C GLY A 218 2.79 -6.92 -13.18
N LYS A 219 1.79 -6.76 -12.29
CA LYS A 219 1.32 -7.86 -11.43
C LYS A 219 0.26 -8.73 -12.12
N PRO A 220 0.22 -10.05 -11.82
CA PRO A 220 -0.81 -10.95 -12.36
C PRO A 220 -2.22 -10.46 -12.10
N ILE A 221 -2.46 -9.92 -10.89
CA ILE A 221 -3.68 -9.18 -10.56
C ILE A 221 -3.35 -7.72 -10.42
N ARG A 222 -3.94 -6.94 -11.32
CA ARG A 222 -3.65 -5.52 -11.44
C ARG A 222 -4.57 -4.67 -10.58
N TRP A 223 -5.78 -5.13 -10.24
CA TRP A 223 -6.76 -4.39 -9.44
C TRP A 223 -7.02 -5.10 -8.12
N GLY A 224 -6.81 -4.41 -7.00
CA GLY A 224 -7.07 -4.97 -5.68
C GLY A 224 -6.74 -4.03 -4.53
N TYR A 225 -6.79 -4.55 -3.31
CA TYR A 225 -6.32 -3.86 -2.12
C TYR A 225 -4.84 -4.15 -1.91
N LYS A 226 -4.07 -3.09 -1.64
CA LYS A 226 -2.64 -3.20 -1.35
C LYS A 226 -2.46 -3.19 0.16
N LEU A 227 -1.65 -4.11 0.67
CA LEU A 227 -1.27 -4.19 2.08
C LEU A 227 0.24 -4.04 2.18
N TRP A 228 0.71 -3.22 3.12
CA TRP A 228 2.07 -3.31 3.63
C TRP A 228 2.13 -4.52 4.56
N VAL A 229 3.19 -5.33 4.46
CA VAL A 229 3.30 -6.58 5.23
C VAL A 229 4.73 -6.71 5.76
N GLY A 230 4.84 -6.88 7.07
CA GLY A 230 6.06 -7.26 7.78
C GLY A 230 5.95 -8.72 8.19
N ALA A 231 6.89 -9.56 7.73
CA ALA A 231 6.88 -11.00 7.99
C ALA A 231 8.25 -11.51 8.44
N THR A 232 8.25 -12.63 9.17
CA THR A 232 9.47 -13.39 9.49
C THR A 232 10.06 -14.05 8.24
N ARG A 233 11.30 -14.53 8.34
CA ARG A 233 11.95 -15.34 7.29
C ARG A 233 11.20 -16.61 6.91
N LEU A 234 10.32 -17.12 7.78
CA LEU A 234 9.51 -18.32 7.57
C LEU A 234 8.11 -18.00 7.00
N GLY A 235 7.84 -16.73 6.66
CA GLY A 235 6.56 -16.29 6.09
C GLY A 235 5.48 -15.98 7.12
N TYR A 236 5.75 -16.05 8.42
CA TYR A 236 4.79 -15.64 9.44
C TYR A 236 4.60 -14.13 9.44
N VAL A 237 3.38 -13.65 9.18
CA VAL A 237 3.04 -12.23 9.17
C VAL A 237 2.96 -11.71 10.60
N ILE A 238 3.77 -10.70 10.89
CA ILE A 238 3.94 -10.09 12.23
C ILE A 238 3.13 -8.79 12.34
N TRP A 239 2.99 -8.11 11.20
CA TRP A 239 2.38 -6.80 11.06
C TRP A 239 1.88 -6.63 9.63
N PHE A 240 0.76 -5.96 9.46
CA PHE A 240 0.31 -5.49 8.16
C PHE A 240 -0.46 -4.18 8.33
N ASP A 241 -0.49 -3.38 7.28
CA ASP A 241 -1.24 -2.13 7.23
C ASP A 241 -1.88 -1.92 5.86
N PRO A 242 -3.21 -1.74 5.76
CA PRO A 242 -3.88 -1.46 4.50
C PRO A 242 -3.46 -0.11 3.90
N TYR A 243 -2.99 -0.13 2.66
CA TYR A 243 -2.70 1.09 1.93
C TYR A 243 -3.98 1.76 1.45
N GLN A 244 -4.18 3.02 1.83
CA GLN A 244 -5.42 3.78 1.58
C GLN A 244 -5.26 4.82 0.46
N GLY A 245 -4.19 4.76 -0.32
CA GLY A 245 -3.90 5.76 -1.34
C GLY A 245 -3.69 7.14 -0.73
N LYS A 246 -4.37 8.16 -1.27
CA LYS A 246 -4.27 9.58 -0.83
C LYS A 246 -4.66 9.81 0.64
N SER A 247 -5.45 8.91 1.23
CA SER A 247 -5.86 9.01 2.65
C SER A 247 -4.84 8.42 3.62
N SER A 248 -3.76 7.80 3.11
CA SER A 248 -2.71 7.23 3.97
C SER A 248 -2.04 8.35 4.77
N THR A 249 -2.33 8.40 6.07
CA THR A 249 -1.81 9.46 6.93
C THR A 249 -0.47 9.02 7.47
N ILE A 250 0.60 9.72 7.08
CA ILE A 250 1.92 9.51 7.66
C ILE A 250 1.95 10.10 9.07
N ALA A 251 2.36 9.32 10.07
CA ALA A 251 2.56 9.81 11.42
C ALA A 251 3.45 11.07 11.43
N GLU A 252 3.07 12.11 12.17
CA GLU A 252 3.74 13.43 12.11
C GLU A 252 5.25 13.33 12.32
N GLY A 253 5.68 12.43 13.22
CA GLY A 253 7.10 12.19 13.49
C GLY A 253 7.88 11.61 12.31
N TYR A 254 7.23 10.97 11.32
CA TYR A 254 7.89 10.24 10.23
C TYR A 254 7.81 10.90 8.86
N LYS A 255 7.12 12.05 8.74
CA LYS A 255 6.93 12.75 7.46
C LYS A 255 8.24 13.03 6.70
N GLN A 256 9.34 13.30 7.41
CA GLN A 256 10.65 13.57 6.81
C GLN A 256 11.27 12.36 6.08
N PHE A 257 10.80 11.14 6.36
CA PHE A 257 11.28 9.93 5.68
C PHE A 257 10.42 9.53 4.47
N GLY A 258 9.35 10.28 4.20
CA GLY A 258 8.35 9.96 3.18
C GLY A 258 7.54 8.71 3.51
N LEU A 259 6.62 8.34 2.61
CA LEU A 259 5.71 7.21 2.81
C LEU A 259 6.44 5.87 3.01
N GLY A 260 7.43 5.57 2.17
CA GLY A 260 8.18 4.31 2.27
C GLY A 260 8.93 4.20 3.60
N GLY A 261 9.60 5.27 4.03
CA GLY A 261 10.32 5.28 5.30
C GLY A 261 9.40 5.22 6.52
N SER A 262 8.25 5.90 6.49
CA SER A 262 7.30 5.87 7.60
C SER A 262 6.74 4.48 7.86
N VAL A 263 6.38 3.75 6.80
CA VAL A 263 5.90 2.36 6.88
C VAL A 263 6.91 1.47 7.61
N ILE A 264 8.21 1.61 7.31
CA ILE A 264 9.26 0.83 7.98
C ILE A 264 9.44 1.23 9.44
N LEU A 265 9.35 2.53 9.76
CA LEU A 265 9.49 3.00 11.14
C LEU A 265 8.31 2.60 12.02
N GLU A 266 7.08 2.61 11.49
CA GLU A 266 5.90 2.09 12.18
C GLU A 266 6.01 0.59 12.43
N PHE A 267 6.49 -0.18 11.44
CA PHE A 267 6.79 -1.59 11.64
C PHE A 267 7.89 -1.80 12.70
N ALA A 268 8.93 -0.97 12.69
CA ALA A 268 9.98 -1.01 13.70
C ALA A 268 9.45 -0.74 15.11
N ASP A 269 8.53 0.22 15.28
CA ASP A 269 7.87 0.50 16.56
C ASP A 269 7.11 -0.74 17.08
N VAL A 270 6.43 -1.48 16.19
CA VAL A 270 5.74 -2.73 16.54
C VAL A 270 6.71 -3.82 16.99
N LEU A 271 7.88 -3.93 16.36
CA LEU A 271 8.91 -4.89 16.77
C LEU A 271 9.52 -4.53 18.12
N GLN A 272 9.91 -3.27 18.30
CA GLN A 272 10.51 -2.77 19.53
C GLN A 272 9.53 -2.75 20.71
N GLY A 273 8.24 -2.52 20.43
CA GLY A 273 7.18 -2.60 21.42
C GLY A 273 6.91 -4.02 21.91
N ARG A 274 7.23 -5.06 21.11
CA ARG A 274 7.15 -6.46 21.55
C ARG A 274 8.34 -6.84 22.42
N ASP A 275 9.55 -6.58 21.95
CA ASP A 275 10.77 -6.81 22.72
C ASP A 275 11.87 -5.81 22.30
N PRO A 276 12.18 -4.81 23.14
CA PRO A 276 13.18 -3.79 22.81
C PRO A 276 14.62 -4.32 22.89
N THR A 277 14.83 -5.52 23.44
CA THR A 277 16.17 -6.09 23.63
C THR A 277 16.62 -6.96 22.45
N LEU A 278 15.72 -7.32 21.55
CA LEU A 278 16.03 -8.21 20.42
C LEU A 278 16.67 -7.45 19.24
N PRO A 279 17.79 -7.96 18.71
CA PRO A 279 18.46 -7.34 17.56
C PRO A 279 17.77 -7.77 16.25
N PHE A 280 16.71 -7.06 15.85
CA PHE A 280 16.06 -7.34 14.56
C PHE A 280 16.92 -6.90 13.37
N ASN A 281 16.93 -7.74 12.33
CA ASN A 281 17.50 -7.43 11.02
C ASN A 281 16.36 -7.30 10.02
N LEU A 282 16.15 -6.09 9.50
CA LEU A 282 15.09 -5.78 8.53
C LEU A 282 15.61 -5.93 7.10
N PHE A 283 14.79 -6.51 6.24
CA PHE A 283 15.08 -6.65 4.81
C PHE A 283 13.91 -6.09 4.02
N PHE A 284 14.19 -5.15 3.11
CA PHE A 284 13.15 -4.50 2.32
C PHE A 284 13.66 -4.11 0.93
N ASP A 285 12.70 -3.88 0.03
CA ASP A 285 12.96 -3.51 -1.35
C ASP A 285 13.35 -2.01 -1.49
N ASN A 286 13.84 -1.64 -2.67
CA ASN A 286 14.32 -0.30 -3.02
C ASN A 286 13.29 0.82 -2.81
N TYR A 287 12.00 0.48 -2.84
CA TYR A 287 10.92 1.43 -2.59
C TYR A 287 11.01 2.01 -1.17
N PHE A 288 11.49 1.23 -0.20
CA PHE A 288 11.60 1.64 1.19
C PHE A 288 12.98 2.20 1.53
N SER A 289 14.02 1.75 0.82
CA SER A 289 15.41 2.07 1.16
C SER A 289 15.79 3.54 0.97
N SER A 290 16.42 4.12 2.00
CA SER A 290 17.12 5.41 1.95
C SER A 290 18.20 5.49 3.04
N ILE A 291 19.26 6.26 2.82
CA ILE A 291 20.33 6.42 3.84
C ILE A 291 19.81 7.04 5.15
N PRO A 292 18.93 8.07 5.14
CA PRO A 292 18.34 8.60 6.38
C PRO A 292 17.55 7.54 7.16
N LEU A 293 16.78 6.69 6.47
CA LEU A 293 16.06 5.59 7.12
C LEU A 293 17.04 4.60 7.79
N LEU A 294 18.07 4.17 7.07
CA LEU A 294 19.08 3.24 7.62
C LEU A 294 19.82 3.82 8.83
N HIS A 295 20.06 5.14 8.84
CA HIS A 295 20.63 5.84 9.99
C HIS A 295 19.68 5.81 11.20
N GLU A 296 18.42 6.15 11.00
CA GLU A 296 17.42 6.14 12.08
C GLU A 296 17.24 4.74 12.67
N LEU A 297 17.16 3.70 11.82
CA LEU A 297 17.12 2.30 12.27
C LEU A 297 18.37 1.91 13.07
N SER A 298 19.55 2.34 12.62
CA SER A 298 20.82 2.11 13.34
C SER A 298 20.82 2.79 14.72
N ASN A 299 20.32 4.04 14.83
CA ASN A 299 20.17 4.73 16.11
C ASN A 299 19.22 4.01 17.08
N ARG A 300 18.25 3.28 16.54
CA ARG A 300 17.31 2.42 17.27
C ARG A 300 17.88 1.04 17.62
N GLY A 301 19.14 0.77 17.29
CA GLY A 301 19.77 -0.54 17.50
C GLY A 301 19.30 -1.63 16.54
N LEU A 302 18.56 -1.26 15.49
CA LEU A 302 18.08 -2.16 14.45
C LEU A 302 19.08 -2.19 13.30
N ARG A 303 19.19 -3.36 12.67
CA ARG A 303 19.95 -3.49 11.42
C ARG A 303 18.97 -3.58 10.27
N ALA A 304 19.39 -3.06 9.11
CA ALA A 304 18.59 -3.12 7.92
C ALA A 304 19.47 -3.29 6.69
N THR A 305 18.93 -3.94 5.66
CA THR A 305 19.58 -4.09 4.37
C THR A 305 18.55 -4.11 3.27
N GLY A 306 18.83 -3.40 2.17
CA GLY A 306 17.96 -3.39 1.01
C GLY A 306 18.69 -2.95 -0.24
N THR A 307 18.14 -3.29 -1.40
CA THR A 307 18.52 -2.61 -2.64
C THR A 307 18.19 -1.13 -2.50
N ILE A 308 18.99 -0.23 -3.08
CA ILE A 308 18.79 1.22 -2.96
C ILE A 308 18.89 1.87 -4.32
N ARG A 309 17.95 2.77 -4.63
CA ARG A 309 17.99 3.57 -5.86
C ARG A 309 19.13 4.57 -5.79
N GLU A 310 19.76 4.85 -6.93
CA GLU A 310 20.94 5.73 -7.03
C GLU A 310 20.67 7.13 -6.44
N ASN A 311 19.48 7.69 -6.70
CA ASN A 311 19.03 8.98 -6.18
C ASN A 311 18.76 9.01 -4.66
N ARG A 312 18.75 7.86 -3.98
CA ARG A 312 18.49 7.75 -2.52
C ARG A 312 19.74 7.48 -1.69
N THR A 313 20.92 7.48 -2.31
CA THR A 313 22.22 7.20 -1.66
C THR A 313 22.80 8.40 -0.89
N SER A 314 22.07 9.51 -0.75
CA SER A 314 22.50 10.72 -0.05
C SER A 314 23.89 11.23 -0.46
N LYS A 315 24.09 11.38 -1.77
CA LYS A 315 25.35 11.87 -2.39
C LYS A 315 26.56 11.00 -2.03
N CYS A 316 26.35 9.69 -1.88
CA CYS A 316 27.44 8.72 -1.81
C CYS A 316 28.28 8.83 -3.09
N PRO A 317 29.61 9.03 -3.01
CA PRO A 317 30.47 9.26 -4.16
C PRO A 317 30.84 7.94 -4.84
N LEU A 318 29.84 7.16 -5.24
CA LEU A 318 29.98 5.98 -6.08
C LEU A 318 29.98 6.40 -7.56
N GLU A 319 30.62 5.60 -8.42
CA GLU A 319 30.51 5.78 -9.86
C GLU A 319 29.05 5.71 -10.32
N SER A 320 28.70 6.45 -11.39
CA SER A 320 27.32 6.42 -11.89
C SER A 320 26.96 5.05 -12.44
N ASN A 321 25.68 4.67 -12.42
CA ASN A 321 25.24 3.39 -13.00
C ASN A 321 25.66 3.26 -14.49
N LYS A 322 25.66 4.37 -15.24
CA LYS A 322 26.05 4.39 -16.66
C LYS A 322 27.53 4.09 -16.86
N ASP A 323 28.38 4.68 -16.02
CA ASP A 323 29.83 4.50 -16.14
C ASP A 323 30.24 3.12 -15.63
N PHE A 324 29.68 2.71 -14.49
CA PHE A 324 30.00 1.44 -13.84
C PHE A 324 29.56 0.21 -14.64
N LYS A 325 28.53 0.33 -15.49
CA LYS A 325 28.05 -0.77 -16.35
C LYS A 325 29.11 -1.26 -17.35
N ASN A 326 30.10 -0.42 -17.67
CA ASN A 326 31.17 -0.77 -18.61
C ASN A 326 32.33 -1.54 -17.94
N THR A 327 32.30 -1.72 -16.63
CA THR A 327 33.29 -2.54 -15.92
C THR A 327 33.06 -4.03 -16.18
N ASP A 328 34.06 -4.87 -15.88
CA ASP A 328 33.90 -6.32 -16.00
C ASP A 328 32.79 -6.83 -15.07
N ARG A 329 32.00 -7.79 -15.53
CA ARG A 329 31.01 -8.47 -14.70
C ARG A 329 31.69 -9.05 -13.44
N GLY A 330 31.12 -8.80 -12.27
CA GLY A 330 31.75 -9.14 -10.98
C GLY A 330 32.48 -7.98 -10.32
N SER A 331 32.70 -6.86 -11.03
CA SER A 331 33.30 -5.66 -10.46
C SER A 331 32.41 -5.05 -9.38
N PHE A 332 33.01 -4.59 -8.29
CA PHE A 332 32.30 -3.97 -7.19
C PHE A 332 33.03 -2.73 -6.66
N GLU A 333 32.25 -1.78 -6.15
CA GLU A 333 32.72 -0.61 -5.42
C GLU A 333 31.94 -0.50 -4.11
N PHE A 334 32.51 0.10 -3.07
CA PHE A 334 31.78 0.36 -1.83
C PHE A 334 32.25 1.62 -1.12
N LYS A 335 31.33 2.24 -0.38
CA LYS A 335 31.63 3.33 0.57
C LYS A 335 30.97 3.05 1.91
N SER A 336 31.67 3.40 2.98
CA SER A 336 31.07 3.47 4.32
C SER A 336 30.86 4.92 4.74
N SER A 337 29.75 5.19 5.41
CA SER A 337 29.48 6.49 6.03
C SER A 337 30.19 6.61 7.39
N LEU A 338 30.51 7.84 7.77
CA LEU A 338 30.98 8.21 9.09
C LEU A 338 30.05 9.28 9.69
N PRO A 339 29.74 9.20 11.00
CA PRO A 339 30.12 8.14 11.95
C PRO A 339 29.21 6.89 11.89
N THR A 340 28.16 6.90 11.07
CA THR A 340 27.04 5.94 11.16
C THR A 340 27.35 4.53 10.69
N ASN A 341 28.47 4.31 10.00
CA ASN A 341 28.92 3.00 9.51
C ASN A 341 27.91 2.30 8.57
N ILE A 342 27.07 3.05 7.88
CA ILE A 342 26.20 2.55 6.81
C ILE A 342 27.09 2.23 5.61
N LEU A 343 26.88 1.09 4.98
CA LEU A 343 27.77 0.55 3.97
C LEU A 343 27.02 0.39 2.65
N VAL A 344 27.36 1.20 1.66
CA VAL A 344 26.74 1.16 0.35
C VAL A 344 27.67 0.42 -0.60
N TYR A 345 27.20 -0.71 -1.12
CA TYR A 345 27.86 -1.52 -2.14
C TYR A 345 27.22 -1.29 -3.50
N LYS A 346 28.05 -1.22 -4.53
CA LYS A 346 27.66 -1.27 -5.94
C LYS A 346 28.33 -2.48 -6.58
N TRP A 347 27.55 -3.27 -7.30
CA TRP A 347 28.03 -4.48 -7.97
C TRP A 347 27.50 -4.53 -9.40
N ASN A 348 28.39 -4.82 -10.36
CA ASN A 348 28.04 -5.02 -11.75
C ASN A 348 27.81 -6.51 -12.04
N ASP A 349 26.58 -6.88 -12.36
CA ASP A 349 26.22 -8.23 -12.83
C ASP A 349 25.61 -8.15 -14.25
N ASN A 350 24.41 -8.71 -14.49
CA ASN A 350 23.65 -8.46 -15.71
C ASN A 350 23.18 -6.99 -15.79
N SER A 351 22.99 -6.37 -14.63
CA SER A 351 22.71 -4.96 -14.43
C SER A 351 23.52 -4.45 -13.23
N VAL A 352 23.66 -3.14 -13.12
CA VAL A 352 24.29 -2.50 -11.96
C VAL A 352 23.30 -2.48 -10.81
N VAL A 353 23.68 -3.07 -9.68
CA VAL A 353 22.86 -3.13 -8.47
C VAL A 353 23.56 -2.37 -7.35
N THR A 354 22.80 -1.58 -6.59
CA THR A 354 23.29 -0.92 -5.38
C THR A 354 22.53 -1.44 -4.17
N VAL A 355 23.25 -1.75 -3.09
CA VAL A 355 22.73 -2.27 -1.82
C VAL A 355 23.29 -1.42 -0.69
N ALA A 356 22.51 -1.15 0.35
CA ALA A 356 22.92 -0.36 1.51
C ALA A 356 22.58 -1.02 2.85
#